data_AF-A0A9E5BI02-F1
#
_entry.id   AF-A0A9E5BI02-F1
#
_cell.length_a   1.000
_cell.length_b   1.000
_cell.length_c   1.000
_cell.angle_alpha   90.00
_cell.angle_beta   90.00
_cell.angle_gamma   90.00
#
_symmetry.space_group_name_H-M   'P 1'
#
loop_
_entity.id
_entity.type
_entity.pdbx_description
1 polymer ?
#
loop_
_entity_poly.entity_id
_entity_poly.type
_entity_poly.pdbx_seq_one_letter_code
_entity_poly.pdbx_strand_id
1 'polypeptide(L)'
;IMGGKKVVIDYPSPNTAKQMHVGHLRPIVIGEAVARLIEFCGAELIRDNHIGDWGTNFGILILAIRRSGFKLDAKSPTALEDLERLYKEGSVQTKADPAALDAARAELAKLQTGDPENLKLWEEIVQVSNAACQRIYDQFGLKSDVILGESFYRDKVDQVYTELQKCGLAEESEGALVVWDDEEPRFSRHAETKMPFIVRKKDGSSNYASTDLATLLYRAEHFKAEEIVYVTDGRQQDHFHQLFRTGTRWFNLSQRKLPRLRHVWFGTILGEDGKAIKTKSGDPVRLQSLIDEATERAYAAVTEKSPELPETERRMIAQKVGVAALRYVDLASNRTMDYSFSWSKLLAFEGNTAPYLMYAAVRVRSIFRKTGIALGQGE
;
A
#
# COMPACT_ATOMS: atom_id res chain seq x y z
N ILE A 1 -21.97 12.09 12.00
CA ILE A 1 -20.99 13.17 11.72
C ILE A 1 -20.79 13.35 10.22
N MET A 2 -20.67 12.25 9.45
CA MET A 2 -20.45 12.32 7.99
C MET A 2 -21.72 12.10 7.15
N GLY A 3 -22.83 11.66 7.75
CA GLY A 3 -24.16 11.74 7.11
C GLY A 3 -24.32 10.95 5.80
N GLY A 4 -23.65 9.80 5.66
CA GLY A 4 -23.70 8.98 4.45
C GLY A 4 -22.82 9.47 3.30
N LYS A 5 -21.93 10.45 3.54
CA LYS A 5 -20.95 10.92 2.54
C LYS A 5 -20.18 9.75 1.95
N LYS A 6 -20.07 9.69 0.61
CA LYS A 6 -19.27 8.66 -0.07
C LYS A 6 -17.78 9.00 0.01
N VAL A 7 -17.02 8.12 0.64
CA VAL A 7 -15.56 8.28 0.84
C VAL A 7 -14.83 7.11 0.24
N VAL A 8 -13.80 7.37 -0.57
CA VAL A 8 -12.87 6.34 -1.03
C VAL A 8 -11.57 6.50 -0.23
N ILE A 9 -11.05 5.40 0.29
CA ILE A 9 -9.73 5.36 0.91
C ILE A 9 -8.82 4.38 0.16
N ASP A 10 -7.63 4.85 -0.18
CA ASP A 10 -6.61 4.12 -0.93
C ASP A 10 -5.53 3.61 0.03
N TYR A 11 -5.57 2.30 0.27
CA TYR A 11 -4.62 1.53 1.07
C TYR A 11 -4.93 0.02 0.92
N PRO A 12 -3.98 -0.90 1.18
CA PRO A 12 -2.57 -0.66 1.50
C PRO A 12 -1.64 -0.62 0.27
N SER A 13 -2.18 -0.94 -0.92
CA SER A 13 -1.57 -0.65 -2.23
C SER A 13 -0.15 -1.22 -2.41
N PRO A 14 0.10 -2.52 -2.13
CA PRO A 14 1.40 -3.14 -2.34
C PRO A 14 1.70 -3.34 -3.83
N ASN A 15 2.98 -3.52 -4.14
CA ASN A 15 3.40 -4.05 -5.43
C ASN A 15 3.19 -5.56 -5.50
N THR A 16 2.74 -6.06 -6.64
CA THR A 16 2.62 -7.50 -6.91
C THR A 16 3.98 -8.15 -7.22
N ALA A 17 4.00 -9.48 -7.22
CA ALA A 17 5.15 -10.35 -7.48
C ALA A 17 6.34 -10.18 -6.51
N LYS A 18 6.11 -9.58 -5.35
CA LYS A 18 7.11 -9.42 -4.28
C LYS A 18 6.45 -9.64 -2.93
N GLN A 19 7.20 -10.19 -1.99
CA GLN A 19 6.71 -10.28 -0.61
C GLN A 19 6.60 -8.90 0.02
N MET A 20 5.56 -8.69 0.84
CA MET A 20 5.46 -7.48 1.64
C MET A 20 6.63 -7.40 2.62
N HIS A 21 7.35 -6.28 2.57
CA HIS A 21 8.31 -5.89 3.59
C HIS A 21 7.66 -4.96 4.64
N VAL A 22 8.39 -4.74 5.74
CA VAL A 22 8.04 -3.87 6.87
C VAL A 22 7.48 -2.49 6.51
N GLY A 23 7.95 -1.89 5.41
CA GLY A 23 7.40 -0.63 4.89
C GLY A 23 5.89 -0.66 4.59
N HIS A 24 5.31 -1.83 4.33
CA HIS A 24 3.87 -2.00 4.15
C HIS A 24 3.09 -2.06 5.47
N LEU A 25 3.76 -2.15 6.63
CA LEU A 25 3.09 -2.11 7.92
C LEU A 25 2.34 -0.80 8.13
N ARG A 26 2.97 0.34 7.81
CA ARG A 26 2.36 1.66 8.03
C ARG A 26 1.08 1.90 7.24
N PRO A 27 1.02 1.70 5.91
CA PRO A 27 -0.21 1.89 5.17
C PRO A 27 -1.31 0.92 5.62
N ILE A 28 -0.97 -0.33 6.00
CA ILE A 28 -1.92 -1.30 6.57
C ILE A 28 -2.52 -0.73 7.87
N VAL A 29 -1.67 -0.35 8.83
CA VAL A 29 -2.10 0.03 10.17
C VAL A 29 -2.81 1.38 10.19
N ILE A 30 -2.21 2.39 9.55
CA ILE A 30 -2.73 3.76 9.50
C ILE A 30 -4.00 3.80 8.64
N GLY A 31 -3.96 3.17 7.47
CA GLY A 31 -5.09 3.15 6.55
C GLY A 31 -6.32 2.50 7.18
N GLU A 32 -6.15 1.34 7.82
CA GLU A 32 -7.27 0.65 8.50
C GLU A 32 -7.82 1.44 9.69
N ALA A 33 -6.95 2.12 10.45
CA ALA A 33 -7.40 2.97 11.55
C ALA A 33 -8.23 4.16 11.05
N VAL A 34 -7.77 4.81 9.98
CA VAL A 34 -8.48 5.94 9.33
C VAL A 34 -9.80 5.45 8.73
N ALA A 35 -9.80 4.31 8.02
CA ALA A 35 -10.99 3.69 7.45
C ALA A 35 -12.05 3.42 8.53
N ARG A 36 -11.67 2.77 9.63
CA ARG A 36 -12.59 2.48 10.75
C ARG A 36 -13.16 3.75 11.37
N LEU A 37 -12.36 4.81 11.50
CA LEU A 37 -12.84 6.08 12.04
C LEU A 37 -13.84 6.76 11.10
N ILE A 38 -13.57 6.75 9.79
CA ILE A 38 -14.47 7.31 8.78
C ILE A 38 -15.81 6.55 8.77
N GLU A 39 -15.76 5.22 8.80
CA GLU A 39 -16.94 4.35 8.86
C GLU A 39 -17.73 4.59 10.17
N PHE A 40 -17.05 4.64 11.32
CA PHE A 40 -17.67 4.96 12.61
C PHE A 40 -18.37 6.33 12.62
N CYS A 41 -17.82 7.32 11.90
CA CYS A 41 -18.43 8.64 11.76
C CYS A 41 -19.68 8.66 10.84
N GLY A 42 -20.00 7.53 10.20
CA GLY A 42 -21.20 7.31 9.39
C GLY A 42 -21.04 7.62 7.91
N ALA A 43 -19.85 7.46 7.34
CA ALA A 43 -19.62 7.58 5.88
C ALA A 43 -19.94 6.26 5.15
N GLU A 44 -20.33 6.35 3.88
CA GLU A 44 -20.36 5.20 2.96
C GLU A 44 -18.93 5.02 2.42
N LEU A 45 -18.17 4.12 3.04
CA LEU A 45 -16.74 3.93 2.77
C LEU A 45 -16.49 2.85 1.72
N ILE A 46 -15.60 3.15 0.77
CA ILE A 46 -15.02 2.20 -0.17
C ILE A 46 -13.53 2.10 0.09
N ARG A 47 -13.05 0.91 0.43
CA ARG A 47 -11.63 0.59 0.59
C ARG A 47 -11.09 0.04 -0.73
N ASP A 48 -10.26 0.84 -1.39
CA ASP A 48 -9.64 0.50 -2.66
C ASP A 48 -8.17 0.13 -2.44
N ASN A 49 -7.83 -1.12 -2.74
CA ASN A 49 -6.45 -1.59 -2.71
C ASN A 49 -5.82 -1.39 -4.10
N HIS A 50 -5.17 -0.23 -4.27
CA HIS A 50 -4.57 0.19 -5.53
C HIS A 50 -3.22 -0.51 -5.80
N ILE A 51 -3.28 -1.79 -6.14
CA ILE A 51 -2.07 -2.62 -6.29
C ILE A 51 -1.21 -2.20 -7.49
N GLY A 52 0.11 -2.28 -7.31
CA GLY A 52 1.09 -2.16 -8.40
C GLY A 52 1.15 -3.46 -9.19
N ASP A 53 0.25 -3.62 -10.16
CA ASP A 53 0.08 -4.82 -10.99
C ASP A 53 0.37 -4.59 -12.48
N TRP A 54 0.99 -3.47 -12.82
CA TRP A 54 1.34 -3.14 -14.20
C TRP A 54 2.70 -2.45 -14.28
N GLY A 55 3.56 -2.88 -15.20
CA GLY A 55 4.86 -2.23 -15.38
C GLY A 55 5.96 -3.12 -15.94
N THR A 56 7.16 -2.54 -16.09
CA THR A 56 8.33 -3.19 -16.68
C THR A 56 8.83 -4.41 -15.90
N ASN A 57 8.52 -4.47 -14.60
CA ASN A 57 8.78 -5.63 -13.75
C ASN A 57 8.11 -6.91 -14.29
N PHE A 58 6.93 -6.81 -14.90
CA PHE A 58 6.24 -7.97 -15.46
C PHE A 58 6.91 -8.51 -16.72
N GLY A 59 7.44 -7.65 -17.59
CA GLY A 59 8.21 -8.11 -18.76
C GLY A 59 9.43 -8.93 -18.35
N ILE A 60 10.15 -8.49 -17.32
CA ILE A 60 11.30 -9.21 -16.75
C ILE A 60 10.86 -10.55 -16.16
N LEU A 61 9.79 -10.56 -15.36
CA LEU A 61 9.30 -11.77 -14.70
C LEU A 61 8.76 -12.81 -15.68
N ILE A 62 7.96 -12.39 -16.68
CA ILE A 62 7.44 -13.26 -17.74
C ILE A 62 8.61 -13.89 -18.50
N LEU A 63 9.61 -13.09 -18.89
CA LEU A 63 10.80 -13.60 -19.55
C LEU A 63 11.53 -14.64 -18.68
N ALA A 64 11.72 -14.37 -17.39
CA ALA A 64 12.40 -15.28 -16.46
C ALA A 64 11.66 -16.60 -16.26
N ILE A 65 10.33 -16.57 -16.14
CA ILE A 65 9.48 -17.76 -16.05
C ILE A 65 9.62 -18.60 -17.33
N ARG A 66 9.52 -17.97 -18.50
CA ARG A 66 9.65 -18.67 -19.79
C ARG A 66 11.02 -19.30 -19.98
N ARG A 67 12.10 -18.58 -19.69
CA ARG A 67 13.48 -19.07 -19.84
C ARG A 67 13.81 -20.21 -18.87
N SER A 68 13.26 -20.19 -17.67
CA SER A 68 13.49 -21.25 -16.67
C SER A 68 12.66 -22.51 -16.93
N GLY A 69 11.64 -22.44 -17.79
CA GLY A 69 10.65 -23.52 -17.95
C GLY A 69 9.81 -23.73 -16.69
N PHE A 70 9.83 -22.77 -15.75
CA PHE A 70 9.08 -22.85 -14.51
C PHE A 70 7.59 -22.84 -14.80
N LYS A 71 6.87 -23.80 -14.19
CA LYS A 71 5.42 -23.84 -14.24
C LYS A 71 4.89 -23.28 -12.93
N LEU A 72 4.28 -22.09 -13.01
CA LEU A 72 3.66 -21.45 -11.87
C LEU A 72 2.48 -22.30 -11.41
N ASP A 73 2.54 -22.77 -10.16
CA ASP A 73 1.39 -23.34 -9.46
C ASP A 73 0.94 -22.36 -8.39
N ALA A 74 -0.16 -21.66 -8.64
CA ALA A 74 -0.74 -20.76 -7.66
C ALA A 74 -1.18 -21.47 -6.37
N LYS A 75 -1.34 -22.80 -6.43
CA LYS A 75 -1.51 -23.77 -5.35
C LYS A 75 -0.38 -23.80 -4.33
N SER A 76 0.84 -23.55 -4.80
CA SER A 76 2.06 -23.82 -4.03
C SER A 76 2.20 -22.85 -2.85
N PRO A 77 2.54 -23.34 -1.65
CA PRO A 77 2.81 -22.49 -0.51
C PRO A 77 4.02 -21.56 -0.72
N THR A 78 4.92 -21.90 -1.66
CA THR A 78 6.12 -21.14 -2.00
C THR A 78 6.00 -20.31 -3.27
N ALA A 79 4.79 -20.25 -3.87
CA ALA A 79 4.61 -19.65 -5.19
C ALA A 79 5.12 -18.20 -5.26
N LEU A 80 4.89 -17.40 -4.21
CA LEU A 80 5.35 -16.01 -4.18
C LEU A 80 6.87 -15.90 -4.00
N GLU A 81 7.47 -16.76 -3.18
CA GLU A 81 8.92 -16.84 -3.01
C GLU A 81 9.62 -17.21 -4.33
N ASP A 82 9.03 -18.15 -5.08
CA ASP A 82 9.53 -18.54 -6.40
C ASP A 82 9.42 -17.38 -7.40
N LEU A 83 8.30 -16.66 -7.42
CA LEU A 83 8.14 -15.46 -8.26
C LEU A 83 9.16 -14.37 -7.92
N GLU A 84 9.38 -14.10 -6.63
CA GLU A 84 10.37 -13.11 -6.20
C GLU A 84 11.79 -13.53 -6.59
N ARG A 85 12.12 -14.82 -6.45
CA ARG A 85 13.40 -15.38 -6.88
C ARG A 85 13.61 -15.23 -8.38
N LEU A 86 12.63 -15.65 -9.19
CA LEU A 86 12.68 -15.53 -10.65
C LEU A 86 12.79 -14.07 -11.10
N TYR A 87 12.08 -13.15 -10.44
CA TYR A 87 12.21 -11.73 -10.71
C TYR A 87 13.62 -11.22 -10.42
N LYS A 88 14.24 -11.64 -9.30
CA LYS A 88 15.63 -11.26 -8.96
C LYS A 88 16.62 -11.80 -10.00
N GLU A 89 16.49 -13.08 -10.36
CA GLU A 89 17.32 -13.72 -11.40
C GLU A 89 17.18 -13.01 -12.75
N GLY A 90 15.94 -12.76 -13.20
CA GLY A 90 15.65 -12.02 -14.42
C GLY A 90 16.21 -10.59 -14.39
N SER A 91 16.06 -9.89 -13.27
CA SER A 91 16.59 -8.52 -13.10
C SER A 91 18.11 -8.47 -13.21
N VAL A 92 18.83 -9.49 -12.70
CA VAL A 92 20.28 -9.60 -12.85
C VAL A 92 20.64 -9.83 -14.31
N GLN A 93 19.96 -10.75 -14.99
CA GLN A 93 20.20 -11.05 -16.40
C GLN A 93 19.97 -9.83 -17.30
N THR A 94 18.86 -9.11 -17.15
CA THR A 94 18.55 -7.94 -17.98
C THR A 94 19.47 -6.75 -17.73
N LYS A 95 20.15 -6.70 -16.58
CA LYS A 95 21.18 -5.69 -16.31
C LYS A 95 22.53 -6.04 -16.96
N ALA A 96 22.82 -7.33 -17.08
CA ALA A 96 24.08 -7.81 -17.64
C ALA A 96 24.05 -7.93 -19.18
N ASP A 97 22.87 -8.16 -19.77
CA ASP A 97 22.69 -8.43 -21.19
C ASP A 97 21.62 -7.51 -21.82
N PRO A 98 22.01 -6.59 -22.71
CA PRO A 98 21.08 -5.76 -23.48
C PRO A 98 20.04 -6.56 -24.28
N ALA A 99 20.41 -7.73 -24.83
CA ALA A 99 19.48 -8.56 -25.59
C ALA A 99 18.40 -9.17 -24.68
N ALA A 100 18.76 -9.54 -23.44
CA ALA A 100 17.78 -9.96 -22.43
C ALA A 100 16.85 -8.81 -22.03
N LEU A 101 17.36 -7.58 -21.93
CA LEU A 101 16.52 -6.41 -21.65
C LEU A 101 15.50 -6.16 -22.77
N ASP A 102 15.93 -6.24 -24.03
CA ASP A 102 15.05 -6.06 -25.18
C ASP A 102 14.01 -7.20 -25.28
N ALA A 103 14.39 -8.43 -24.96
CA ALA A 103 13.44 -9.54 -24.85
C ALA A 103 12.39 -9.28 -23.74
N ALA A 104 12.81 -8.76 -22.58
CA ALA A 104 11.88 -8.42 -21.49
C ALA A 104 10.92 -7.29 -21.90
N ARG A 105 11.40 -6.29 -22.66
CA ARG A 105 10.56 -5.24 -23.25
C ARG A 105 9.57 -5.81 -24.26
N ALA A 106 9.98 -6.75 -25.08
CA ALA A 106 9.09 -7.43 -26.03
C ALA A 106 7.99 -8.22 -25.30
N GLU A 107 8.31 -8.87 -24.17
CA GLU A 107 7.31 -9.55 -23.35
C GLU A 107 6.31 -8.58 -22.71
N LEU A 108 6.78 -7.43 -22.22
CA LEU A 108 5.89 -6.37 -21.75
C LEU A 108 4.98 -5.85 -22.87
N ALA A 109 5.52 -5.62 -24.07
CA ALA A 109 4.74 -5.13 -25.21
C ALA A 109 3.63 -6.12 -25.62
N LYS A 110 3.92 -7.42 -25.63
CA LYS A 110 2.90 -8.47 -25.82
C LYS A 110 1.82 -8.42 -24.74
N LEU A 111 2.20 -8.27 -23.47
CA LEU A 111 1.23 -8.11 -22.37
C LEU A 111 0.35 -6.88 -22.58
N GLN A 112 0.94 -5.75 -22.95
CA GLN A 112 0.23 -4.49 -23.18
C GLN A 112 -0.72 -4.53 -24.38
N THR A 113 -0.38 -5.30 -25.41
CA THR A 113 -1.22 -5.52 -26.60
C THR A 113 -2.28 -6.60 -26.41
N GLY A 114 -2.33 -7.23 -25.24
CA GLY A 114 -3.36 -8.21 -24.88
C GLY A 114 -3.10 -9.61 -25.42
N ASP A 115 -1.83 -9.99 -25.60
CA ASP A 115 -1.45 -11.36 -25.94
C ASP A 115 -2.05 -12.36 -24.92
N PRO A 116 -2.84 -13.36 -25.37
CA PRO A 116 -3.56 -14.25 -24.45
C PRO A 116 -2.65 -15.06 -23.52
N GLU A 117 -1.46 -15.47 -23.96
CA GLU A 117 -0.54 -16.23 -23.11
C GLU A 117 0.08 -15.35 -22.03
N ASN A 118 0.51 -14.14 -22.40
CA ASN A 118 1.07 -13.19 -21.44
C ASN A 118 0.02 -12.71 -20.44
N LEU A 119 -1.20 -12.44 -20.89
CA LEU A 119 -2.31 -12.07 -20.00
C LEU A 119 -2.60 -13.19 -19.00
N LYS A 120 -2.70 -14.44 -19.45
CA LYS A 120 -2.94 -15.58 -18.57
C LYS A 120 -1.85 -15.70 -17.50
N LEU A 121 -0.57 -15.63 -17.90
CA LEU A 121 0.53 -15.72 -16.96
C LEU A 121 0.55 -14.53 -15.97
N TRP A 122 0.26 -13.33 -16.45
CA TRP A 122 0.12 -12.13 -15.62
C TRP A 122 -1.01 -12.30 -14.58
N GLU A 123 -2.18 -12.79 -14.98
CA GLU A 123 -3.30 -13.06 -14.07
C GLU A 123 -2.91 -14.06 -12.98
N GLU A 124 -2.20 -15.15 -13.32
CA GLU A 124 -1.71 -16.13 -12.35
C GLU A 124 -0.71 -15.50 -11.35
N ILE A 125 0.21 -14.66 -11.82
CA ILE A 125 1.16 -13.91 -10.98
C ILE A 125 0.42 -12.98 -10.00
N VAL A 126 -0.58 -12.25 -10.50
CA VAL A 126 -1.39 -11.33 -9.69
C VAL A 126 -2.21 -12.10 -8.66
N GLN A 127 -2.82 -13.23 -9.04
CA GLN A 127 -3.57 -14.10 -8.12
C GLN A 127 -2.69 -14.62 -6.97
N VAL A 128 -1.48 -15.11 -7.27
CA VAL A 128 -0.52 -15.55 -6.25
C VAL A 128 -0.15 -14.43 -5.29
N SER A 129 0.12 -13.25 -5.83
CA SER A 129 0.47 -12.07 -5.05
C SER A 129 -0.67 -11.64 -4.14
N ASN A 130 -1.89 -11.57 -4.67
CA ASN A 130 -3.08 -11.18 -3.92
C ASN A 130 -3.42 -12.18 -2.81
N ALA A 131 -3.33 -13.49 -3.08
CA ALA A 131 -3.56 -14.53 -2.07
C ALA A 131 -2.54 -14.44 -0.92
N ALA A 132 -1.27 -14.15 -1.23
CA ALA A 132 -0.25 -13.94 -0.20
C ALA A 132 -0.48 -12.65 0.59
N CYS A 133 -0.91 -11.58 -0.07
CA CYS A 133 -1.25 -10.32 0.58
C CYS A 133 -2.45 -10.48 1.53
N GLN A 134 -3.48 -11.20 1.09
CA GLN A 134 -4.68 -11.46 1.87
C GLN A 134 -4.37 -12.17 3.20
N ARG A 135 -3.44 -13.13 3.21
CA ARG A 135 -3.02 -13.80 4.46
C ARG A 135 -2.45 -12.83 5.50
N ILE A 136 -1.76 -11.78 5.06
CA ILE A 136 -1.28 -10.71 5.96
C ILE A 136 -2.44 -9.81 6.38
N TYR A 137 -3.32 -9.44 5.44
CA TYR A 137 -4.48 -8.61 5.74
C TYR A 137 -5.42 -9.24 6.77
N ASP A 138 -5.66 -10.55 6.67
CA ASP A 138 -6.48 -11.30 7.62
C ASP A 138 -5.90 -11.25 9.04
N GLN A 139 -4.57 -11.33 9.19
CA GLN A 139 -3.90 -11.22 10.48
C GLN A 139 -4.09 -9.84 11.11
N PHE A 140 -4.10 -8.76 10.30
CA PHE A 140 -4.35 -7.39 10.78
C PHE A 140 -5.83 -7.02 10.88
N GLY A 141 -6.73 -7.88 10.36
CA GLY A 141 -8.16 -7.61 10.25
C GLY A 141 -8.47 -6.48 9.27
N LEU A 142 -7.69 -6.37 8.18
CA LEU A 142 -7.93 -5.44 7.09
C LEU A 142 -9.14 -5.88 6.25
N LYS A 143 -9.84 -4.89 5.69
CA LYS A 143 -10.87 -5.10 4.68
C LYS A 143 -10.45 -4.42 3.38
N SER A 144 -10.77 -5.05 2.27
CA SER A 144 -10.66 -4.48 0.93
C SER A 144 -12.01 -4.68 0.25
N ASP A 145 -12.64 -3.61 -0.19
CA ASP A 145 -13.95 -3.67 -0.85
C ASP A 145 -13.76 -3.88 -2.36
N VAL A 146 -12.73 -3.25 -2.92
CA VAL A 146 -12.29 -3.44 -4.31
C VAL A 146 -10.77 -3.53 -4.38
N ILE A 147 -10.26 -4.17 -5.44
CA ILE A 147 -8.84 -4.20 -5.79
C ILE A 147 -8.75 -3.65 -7.21
N LEU A 148 -8.53 -2.35 -7.35
CA LEU A 148 -8.37 -1.69 -8.65
C LEU A 148 -6.91 -1.29 -8.82
N GLY A 149 -6.11 -2.23 -9.34
CA GLY A 149 -4.69 -2.00 -9.63
C GLY A 149 -4.47 -1.02 -10.78
N GLU A 150 -3.21 -0.64 -10.98
CA GLU A 150 -2.80 0.24 -12.09
C GLU A 150 -3.26 -0.29 -13.46
N SER A 151 -3.28 -1.61 -13.65
CA SER A 151 -3.71 -2.28 -14.88
C SER A 151 -5.16 -1.98 -15.26
N PHE A 152 -6.04 -1.72 -14.28
CA PHE A 152 -7.45 -1.41 -14.49
C PHE A 152 -7.66 -0.07 -15.21
N TYR A 153 -6.70 0.85 -15.10
CA TYR A 153 -6.79 2.20 -15.64
C TYR A 153 -6.11 2.36 -17.00
N ARG A 154 -5.52 1.28 -17.55
CA ARG A 154 -4.75 1.32 -18.80
C ARG A 154 -5.52 1.86 -20.01
N ASP A 155 -6.82 1.58 -20.07
CA ASP A 155 -7.74 2.00 -21.14
C ASP A 155 -8.39 3.37 -20.85
N LYS A 156 -8.05 4.00 -19.72
CA LYS A 156 -8.61 5.27 -19.24
C LYS A 156 -7.61 6.42 -19.31
N VAL A 157 -6.32 6.14 -19.47
CA VAL A 157 -5.26 7.17 -19.52
C VAL A 157 -5.35 8.06 -20.76
N ASP A 158 -5.82 7.55 -21.90
CA ASP A 158 -5.93 8.34 -23.13
C ASP A 158 -6.94 9.49 -23.01
N GLN A 159 -8.01 9.28 -22.22
CA GLN A 159 -8.96 10.34 -21.89
C GLN A 159 -8.27 11.46 -21.11
N VAL A 160 -7.39 11.13 -20.14
CA VAL A 160 -6.63 12.11 -19.36
C VAL A 160 -5.77 12.98 -20.29
N TYR A 161 -5.00 12.36 -21.19
CA TYR A 161 -4.14 13.10 -22.12
C TYR A 161 -4.94 14.06 -22.99
N THR A 162 -6.00 13.55 -23.60
CA THR A 162 -6.86 14.30 -24.51
C THR A 162 -7.50 15.50 -23.81
N GLU A 163 -8.04 15.30 -22.61
CA GLU A 163 -8.73 16.36 -21.90
C GLU A 163 -7.78 17.41 -21.32
N LEU A 164 -6.63 17.01 -20.77
CA LEU A 164 -5.65 17.97 -20.28
C LEU A 164 -5.11 18.86 -21.40
N GLN A 165 -4.88 18.32 -22.59
CA GLN A 165 -4.48 19.09 -23.77
C GLN A 165 -5.61 20.00 -24.25
N LYS A 166 -6.84 19.48 -24.35
CA LYS A 166 -8.02 20.26 -24.79
C LYS A 166 -8.31 21.46 -23.88
N CYS A 167 -8.08 21.30 -22.58
CA CYS A 167 -8.25 22.38 -21.60
C CYS A 167 -7.03 23.31 -21.49
N GLY A 168 -5.96 23.09 -22.28
CA GLY A 168 -4.75 23.89 -22.27
C GLY A 168 -3.89 23.73 -21.00
N LEU A 169 -4.06 22.65 -20.23
CA LEU A 169 -3.28 22.37 -19.03
C LEU A 169 -1.96 21.65 -19.33
N ALA A 170 -1.97 20.77 -20.33
CA ALA A 170 -0.79 19.99 -20.69
C ALA A 170 -0.22 20.43 -22.05
N GLU A 171 1.10 20.48 -22.13
CA GLU A 171 1.86 20.83 -23.34
C GLU A 171 2.99 19.84 -23.58
N GLU A 172 3.44 19.75 -24.83
CA GLU A 172 4.61 18.94 -25.19
C GLU A 172 5.89 19.69 -24.76
N SER A 173 6.74 19.01 -23.99
CA SER A 173 8.05 19.49 -23.55
C SER A 173 9.08 18.38 -23.69
N GLU A 174 10.08 18.62 -24.54
CA GLU A 174 11.11 17.63 -24.89
C GLU A 174 10.56 16.27 -25.36
N GLY A 175 9.38 16.26 -25.99
CA GLY A 175 8.70 15.07 -26.49
C GLY A 175 7.84 14.34 -25.45
N ALA A 176 7.79 14.81 -24.20
CA ALA A 176 6.89 14.31 -23.18
C ALA A 176 5.69 15.27 -23.02
N LEU A 177 4.54 14.74 -22.63
CA LEU A 177 3.38 15.56 -22.26
C LEU A 177 3.50 15.94 -20.79
N VAL A 178 3.50 17.24 -20.49
CA VAL A 178 3.77 17.75 -19.14
C VAL A 178 2.76 18.82 -18.71
N VAL A 179 2.56 18.95 -17.41
CA VAL A 179 1.79 20.03 -16.79
C VAL A 179 2.72 20.86 -15.91
N TRP A 180 2.73 22.18 -16.13
CA TRP A 180 3.43 23.14 -15.28
C TRP A 180 2.48 23.78 -14.27
N ASP A 181 3.03 24.18 -13.13
CA ASP A 181 2.31 24.91 -12.10
C ASP A 181 3.04 26.20 -11.74
N ASP A 182 2.76 27.27 -12.47
CA ASP A 182 3.45 28.55 -12.30
C ASP A 182 3.06 29.30 -11.01
N GLU A 183 2.01 28.87 -10.34
CA GLU A 183 1.60 29.39 -9.03
C GLU A 183 2.35 28.70 -7.87
N GLU A 184 2.97 27.56 -8.11
CA GLU A 184 3.79 26.84 -7.13
C GLU A 184 5.27 27.01 -7.50
N PRO A 185 6.04 27.86 -6.79
CA PRO A 185 7.41 28.21 -7.18
C PRO A 185 8.32 27.01 -7.47
N ARG A 186 8.10 25.89 -6.78
CA ARG A 186 8.88 24.66 -6.95
C ARG A 186 8.54 23.88 -8.23
N PHE A 187 7.33 24.04 -8.77
CA PHE A 187 6.84 23.33 -9.97
C PHE A 187 6.60 24.27 -11.17
N SER A 188 6.96 25.54 -11.02
CA SER A 188 6.88 26.52 -12.11
C SER A 188 7.86 26.18 -13.22
N ARG A 189 7.48 26.53 -14.46
CA ARG A 189 8.37 26.47 -15.62
C ARG A 189 9.57 27.42 -15.52
N HIS A 190 9.50 28.38 -14.59
CA HIS A 190 10.54 29.36 -14.31
C HIS A 190 11.43 28.99 -13.10
N ALA A 191 11.18 27.85 -12.47
CA ALA A 191 12.03 27.35 -11.39
C ALA A 191 13.45 27.02 -11.89
N GLU A 192 14.45 27.19 -11.02
CA GLU A 192 15.85 26.84 -11.32
C GLU A 192 15.97 25.35 -11.67
N THR A 193 15.35 24.49 -10.85
CA THR A 193 15.20 23.07 -11.16
C THR A 193 13.80 22.82 -11.74
N LYS A 194 13.75 22.53 -13.03
CA LYS A 194 12.50 22.20 -13.73
C LYS A 194 11.94 20.86 -13.23
N MET A 195 10.79 20.91 -12.57
CA MET A 195 10.08 19.74 -12.07
C MET A 195 8.62 19.76 -12.53
N PRO A 196 8.35 19.57 -13.83
CA PRO A 196 6.99 19.51 -14.32
C PRO A 196 6.32 18.19 -13.91
N PHE A 197 4.99 18.19 -13.86
CA PHE A 197 4.23 16.96 -13.71
C PHE A 197 4.15 16.24 -15.07
N ILE A 198 5.06 15.30 -15.29
CA ILE A 198 5.12 14.52 -16.53
C ILE A 198 3.94 13.56 -16.55
N VAL A 199 2.94 13.80 -17.40
CA VAL A 199 1.75 12.96 -17.51
C VAL A 199 1.88 11.89 -18.60
N ARG A 200 2.77 12.05 -19.58
CA ARG A 200 3.12 11.00 -20.56
C ARG A 200 4.60 11.08 -20.92
N LYS A 201 5.29 9.93 -20.97
CA LYS A 201 6.72 9.89 -21.31
C LYS A 201 6.96 10.14 -22.81
N LYS A 202 8.23 10.37 -23.15
CA LYS A 202 8.70 10.60 -24.53
C LYS A 202 8.41 9.44 -25.49
N ASP A 203 8.37 8.23 -24.97
CA ASP A 203 8.05 7.01 -25.73
C ASP A 203 6.53 6.74 -25.85
N GLY A 204 5.69 7.68 -25.40
CA GLY A 204 4.25 7.56 -25.38
C GLY A 204 3.70 6.72 -24.22
N SER A 205 4.54 6.07 -23.42
CA SER A 205 4.09 5.22 -22.32
C SER A 205 3.53 6.02 -21.13
N SER A 206 2.56 5.43 -20.44
CA SER A 206 2.02 5.95 -19.19
C SER A 206 3.01 5.84 -18.03
N ASN A 207 2.75 6.60 -16.98
CA ASN A 207 3.45 6.54 -15.70
C ASN A 207 2.44 6.71 -14.56
N TYR A 208 2.94 6.81 -13.32
CA TYR A 208 2.09 7.00 -12.15
C TYR A 208 1.19 8.24 -12.24
N ALA A 209 1.66 9.35 -12.82
CA ALA A 209 0.83 10.55 -12.99
C ALA A 209 -0.37 10.31 -13.91
N SER A 210 -0.17 9.61 -15.03
CA SER A 210 -1.26 9.23 -15.94
C SER A 210 -2.29 8.36 -15.23
N THR A 211 -1.81 7.31 -14.56
CA THR A 211 -2.65 6.35 -13.86
C THR A 211 -3.42 7.02 -12.71
N ASP A 212 -2.77 7.81 -11.88
CA ASP A 212 -3.41 8.46 -10.73
C ASP A 212 -4.44 9.53 -11.12
N LEU A 213 -4.23 10.23 -12.24
CA LEU A 213 -5.25 11.13 -12.79
C LEU A 213 -6.46 10.35 -13.31
N ALA A 214 -6.24 9.22 -13.98
CA ALA A 214 -7.32 8.33 -14.40
C ALA A 214 -8.07 7.73 -13.19
N THR A 215 -7.34 7.35 -12.14
CA THR A 215 -7.87 6.87 -10.85
C THR A 215 -8.72 7.94 -10.17
N LEU A 216 -8.23 9.19 -10.11
CA LEU A 216 -8.97 10.33 -9.57
C LEU A 216 -10.29 10.54 -10.34
N LEU A 217 -10.25 10.56 -11.67
CA LEU A 217 -11.43 10.72 -12.51
C LEU A 217 -12.42 9.57 -12.28
N TYR A 218 -11.95 8.33 -12.30
CA TYR A 218 -12.78 7.15 -12.08
C TYR A 218 -13.46 7.17 -10.70
N ARG A 219 -12.72 7.47 -9.62
CA ARG A 219 -13.28 7.55 -8.26
C ARG A 219 -14.32 8.67 -8.16
N ALA A 220 -14.11 9.79 -8.85
CA ALA A 220 -15.06 10.89 -8.87
C ALA A 220 -16.34 10.58 -9.66
N GLU A 221 -16.24 9.93 -10.83
CA GLU A 221 -17.38 9.70 -11.71
C GLU A 221 -18.13 8.40 -11.41
N HIS A 222 -17.39 7.31 -11.20
CA HIS A 222 -17.96 5.98 -10.99
C HIS A 222 -18.46 5.79 -9.55
N PHE A 223 -17.58 6.02 -8.56
CA PHE A 223 -17.97 5.92 -7.15
C PHE A 223 -18.74 7.14 -6.67
N LYS A 224 -18.76 8.24 -7.43
CA LYS A 224 -19.34 9.52 -7.01
C LYS A 224 -18.77 9.96 -5.67
N ALA A 225 -17.46 9.74 -5.49
CA ALA A 225 -16.78 10.05 -4.25
C ALA A 225 -16.91 11.54 -3.95
N GLU A 226 -17.16 11.87 -2.69
CA GLU A 226 -17.15 13.24 -2.21
C GLU A 226 -15.87 13.56 -1.42
N GLU A 227 -15.12 12.53 -1.05
CA GLU A 227 -13.81 12.61 -0.43
C GLU A 227 -12.96 11.41 -0.85
N ILE A 228 -11.68 11.64 -1.14
CA ILE A 228 -10.71 10.59 -1.44
C ILE A 228 -9.52 10.76 -0.51
N VAL A 229 -9.16 9.69 0.21
CA VAL A 229 -8.07 9.65 1.18
C VAL A 229 -6.96 8.75 0.65
N TYR A 230 -5.78 9.30 0.40
CA TYR A 230 -4.62 8.58 -0.09
C TYR A 230 -3.63 8.33 1.05
N VAL A 231 -3.37 7.05 1.38
CA VAL A 231 -2.48 6.67 2.48
C VAL A 231 -1.15 6.16 1.92
N THR A 232 -0.16 7.04 1.79
CA THR A 232 1.11 6.71 1.10
C THR A 232 2.34 7.19 1.86
N ASP A 233 3.51 6.73 1.43
CA ASP A 233 4.79 7.11 2.04
C ASP A 233 5.08 8.61 1.82
N GLY A 234 5.68 9.27 2.83
CA GLY A 234 6.02 10.70 2.80
C GLY A 234 6.95 11.10 1.66
N ARG A 235 7.70 10.17 1.07
CA ARG A 235 8.52 10.43 -0.13
C ARG A 235 7.70 10.72 -1.38
N GLN A 236 6.40 10.43 -1.38
CA GLN A 236 5.49 10.68 -2.50
C GLN A 236 4.73 12.02 -2.38
N GLN A 237 5.04 12.85 -1.38
CA GLN A 237 4.35 14.13 -1.16
C GLN A 237 4.36 15.04 -2.39
N ASP A 238 5.48 15.15 -3.10
CA ASP A 238 5.57 16.03 -4.26
C ASP A 238 4.74 15.54 -5.45
N HIS A 239 4.60 14.23 -5.60
CA HIS A 239 3.72 13.62 -6.57
C HIS A 239 2.26 13.93 -6.26
N PHE A 240 1.81 13.66 -5.03
CA PHE A 240 0.43 13.94 -4.63
C PHE A 240 0.10 15.44 -4.63
N HIS A 241 1.08 16.30 -4.33
CA HIS A 241 0.91 17.74 -4.43
C HIS A 241 0.64 18.17 -5.88
N GLN A 242 1.45 17.71 -6.84
CA GLN A 242 1.24 17.96 -8.27
C GLN A 242 -0.07 17.34 -8.78
N LEU A 243 -0.38 16.10 -8.38
CA LEU A 243 -1.61 15.41 -8.73
C LEU A 243 -2.84 16.21 -8.28
N PHE A 244 -2.87 16.68 -7.03
CA PHE A 244 -4.02 17.40 -6.48
C PHE A 244 -4.19 18.77 -7.14
N ARG A 245 -3.09 19.50 -7.39
CA ARG A 245 -3.14 20.80 -8.08
C ARG A 245 -3.57 20.64 -9.54
N THR A 246 -2.99 19.67 -10.26
CA THR A 246 -3.37 19.33 -11.63
C THR A 246 -4.83 18.89 -11.71
N GLY A 247 -5.25 17.96 -10.83
CA GLY A 247 -6.63 17.48 -10.74
C GLY A 247 -7.62 18.60 -10.44
N THR A 248 -7.29 19.51 -9.51
CA THR A 248 -8.15 20.66 -9.19
C THR A 248 -8.37 21.56 -10.40
N ARG A 249 -7.28 21.93 -11.09
CA ARG A 249 -7.36 22.76 -12.30
C ARG A 249 -8.15 22.05 -13.41
N TRP A 250 -7.89 20.76 -13.62
CA TRP A 250 -8.55 19.95 -14.64
C TRP A 250 -10.06 19.82 -14.38
N PHE A 251 -10.47 19.52 -13.16
CA PHE A 251 -11.88 19.42 -12.79
C PHE A 251 -12.60 20.76 -12.92
N ASN A 252 -11.96 21.87 -12.52
CA ASN A 252 -12.53 23.21 -12.68
C ASN A 252 -12.75 23.57 -14.15
N LEU A 253 -11.73 23.37 -15.00
CA LEU A 253 -11.81 23.69 -16.44
C LEU A 253 -12.78 22.78 -17.19
N SER A 254 -12.93 21.53 -16.74
CA SER A 254 -13.90 20.58 -17.30
C SER A 254 -15.29 20.67 -16.65
N GLN A 255 -15.52 21.65 -15.77
CA GLN A 255 -16.79 21.86 -15.06
C GLN A 255 -17.28 20.62 -14.28
N ARG A 256 -16.35 19.82 -13.75
CA ARG A 256 -16.64 18.64 -12.92
C ARG A 256 -16.54 18.99 -11.44
N LYS A 257 -17.36 18.34 -10.61
CA LYS A 257 -17.25 18.43 -9.15
C LYS A 257 -16.04 17.62 -8.68
N LEU A 258 -15.03 18.31 -8.14
CA LEU A 258 -13.87 17.66 -7.53
C LEU A 258 -14.23 17.09 -6.14
N PRO A 259 -13.91 15.82 -5.82
CA PRO A 259 -13.97 15.32 -4.45
C PRO A 259 -12.97 16.05 -3.56
N ARG A 260 -13.22 16.09 -2.25
CA ARG A 260 -12.20 16.56 -1.30
C ARG A 260 -11.02 15.58 -1.31
N LEU A 261 -9.82 16.06 -1.64
CA LEU A 261 -8.62 15.23 -1.67
C LEU A 261 -7.86 15.34 -0.34
N ARG A 262 -7.41 14.20 0.21
CA ARG A 262 -6.55 14.16 1.39
C ARG A 262 -5.36 13.27 1.16
N HIS A 263 -4.17 13.82 1.42
CA HIS A 263 -2.96 13.03 1.50
C HIS A 263 -2.67 12.71 2.98
N VAL A 264 -2.79 11.44 3.35
CA VAL A 264 -2.45 10.92 4.68
C VAL A 264 -1.10 10.23 4.55
N TRP A 265 -0.04 11.02 4.55
CA TRP A 265 1.32 10.46 4.43
C TRP A 265 1.89 9.96 5.75
N PHE A 266 2.89 9.10 5.67
CA PHE A 266 3.63 8.62 6.83
C PHE A 266 5.14 8.63 6.62
N GLY A 267 5.89 8.77 7.71
CA GLY A 267 7.36 8.66 7.72
C GLY A 267 7.86 7.22 7.60
N THR A 268 9.18 7.04 7.61
CA THR A 268 9.86 5.76 7.45
C THR A 268 10.00 5.00 8.77
N ILE A 269 10.02 3.66 8.70
CA ILE A 269 10.38 2.79 9.83
C ILE A 269 11.91 2.66 9.87
N LEU A 270 12.51 3.17 10.93
CA LEU A 270 13.96 3.16 11.14
C LEU A 270 14.38 2.01 12.06
N GLY A 271 15.56 1.44 11.79
CA GLY A 271 16.26 0.56 12.71
C GLY A 271 16.98 1.34 13.81
N GLU A 272 17.74 0.62 14.64
CA GLU A 272 18.54 1.21 15.72
C GLU A 272 19.67 2.13 15.20
N ASP A 273 20.08 1.94 13.94
CA ASP A 273 21.10 2.75 13.26
C ASP A 273 20.56 4.07 12.66
N GLY A 274 19.26 4.35 12.86
CA GLY A 274 18.59 5.53 12.31
C GLY A 274 18.35 5.46 10.80
N LYS A 275 18.59 4.32 10.14
CA LYS A 275 18.32 4.10 8.72
C LYS A 275 17.09 3.21 8.55
N ALA A 276 16.55 3.14 7.33
CA ALA A 276 15.45 2.24 7.02
C ALA A 276 15.78 0.81 7.48
N ILE A 277 14.86 0.21 8.25
CA ILE A 277 15.11 -1.10 8.86
C ILE A 277 15.36 -2.19 7.80
N LYS A 278 16.45 -2.93 8.00
CA LYS A 278 16.94 -3.99 7.11
C LYS A 278 17.37 -5.21 7.91
N THR A 279 17.42 -6.36 7.25
CA THR A 279 18.04 -7.58 7.80
C THR A 279 19.56 -7.40 7.93
N LYS A 280 20.24 -8.32 8.62
CA LYS A 280 21.72 -8.34 8.70
C LYS A 280 22.39 -8.45 7.32
N SER A 281 21.73 -9.05 6.33
CA SER A 281 22.21 -9.13 4.94
C SER A 281 22.00 -7.84 4.15
N GLY A 282 21.28 -6.86 4.70
CA GLY A 282 20.95 -5.59 4.03
C GLY A 282 19.64 -5.62 3.22
N ASP A 283 18.91 -6.73 3.24
CA ASP A 283 17.62 -6.88 2.57
C ASP A 283 16.48 -6.23 3.37
N PRO A 284 15.38 -5.82 2.72
CA PRO A 284 14.19 -5.41 3.44
C PRO A 284 13.66 -6.53 4.35
N VAL A 285 13.29 -6.19 5.60
CA VAL A 285 12.69 -7.16 6.52
C VAL A 285 11.30 -7.56 6.02
N ARG A 286 11.07 -8.86 5.84
CA ARG A 286 9.76 -9.41 5.47
C ARG A 286 8.73 -9.14 6.56
N LEU A 287 7.54 -8.71 6.17
CA LEU A 287 6.48 -8.38 7.11
C LEU A 287 5.99 -9.61 7.89
N GLN A 288 5.85 -10.77 7.24
CA GLN A 288 5.46 -12.01 7.93
C GLN A 288 6.48 -12.38 9.02
N SER A 289 7.78 -12.31 8.74
CA SER A 289 8.82 -12.59 9.73
C SER A 289 8.74 -11.65 10.94
N LEU A 290 8.36 -10.39 10.72
CA LEU A 290 8.14 -9.42 11.80
C LEU A 290 6.91 -9.80 12.66
N ILE A 291 5.83 -10.27 12.05
CA ILE A 291 4.62 -10.73 12.75
C ILE A 291 4.93 -11.99 13.57
N ASP A 292 5.65 -12.94 12.98
CA ASP A 292 6.04 -14.19 13.61
C ASP A 292 6.91 -13.90 14.84
N GLU A 293 7.92 -13.03 14.71
CA GLU A 293 8.78 -12.65 15.83
C GLU A 293 8.01 -11.91 16.94
N ALA A 294 7.09 -11.00 16.57
CA ALA A 294 6.23 -10.34 17.55
C ALA A 294 5.34 -11.34 18.32
N THR A 295 4.81 -12.33 17.61
CA THR A 295 3.96 -13.39 18.16
C THR A 295 4.75 -14.32 19.09
N GLU A 296 5.94 -14.76 18.71
CA GLU A 296 6.77 -15.64 19.55
C GLU A 296 7.24 -14.93 20.82
N ARG A 297 7.64 -13.64 20.72
CA ARG A 297 7.99 -12.85 21.90
C ARG A 297 6.79 -12.64 22.82
N ALA A 298 5.60 -12.39 22.26
CA ALA A 298 4.37 -12.31 23.04
C ALA A 298 4.03 -13.66 23.69
N TYR A 299 4.27 -14.79 23.02
CA TYR A 299 4.05 -16.13 23.56
C TYR A 299 4.94 -16.42 24.76
N ALA A 300 6.23 -16.07 24.68
CA ALA A 300 7.15 -16.19 25.81
C ALA A 300 6.64 -15.38 27.03
N ALA A 301 6.24 -14.13 26.82
CA ALA A 301 5.75 -13.26 27.88
C ALA A 301 4.42 -13.72 28.50
N VAL A 302 3.49 -14.23 27.68
CA VAL A 302 2.22 -14.81 28.16
C VAL A 302 2.47 -16.08 28.95
N THR A 303 3.40 -16.92 28.49
CA THR A 303 3.78 -18.17 29.17
C THR A 303 4.40 -17.93 30.53
N GLU A 304 5.25 -16.92 30.65
CA GLU A 304 5.85 -16.54 31.93
C GLU A 304 4.80 -16.04 32.93
N LYS A 305 3.81 -15.25 32.48
CA LYS A 305 2.80 -14.63 33.35
C LYS A 305 1.62 -15.52 33.69
N SER A 306 1.25 -16.44 32.80
CA SER A 306 0.09 -17.31 32.93
C SER A 306 0.42 -18.75 32.51
N PRO A 307 1.39 -19.40 33.19
CA PRO A 307 1.83 -20.75 32.86
C PRO A 307 0.72 -21.80 33.03
N GLU A 308 -0.30 -21.50 33.83
CA GLU A 308 -1.46 -22.37 34.08
C GLU A 308 -2.40 -22.51 32.88
N LEU A 309 -2.34 -21.57 31.92
CA LEU A 309 -3.19 -21.62 30.73
C LEU A 309 -2.70 -22.70 29.75
N PRO A 310 -3.63 -23.44 29.10
CA PRO A 310 -3.29 -24.37 28.03
C PRO A 310 -2.44 -23.70 26.93
N GLU A 311 -1.49 -24.43 26.35
CA GLU A 311 -0.62 -23.87 25.30
C GLU A 311 -1.41 -23.30 24.11
N THR A 312 -2.48 -23.97 23.70
CA THR A 312 -3.36 -23.50 22.62
C THR A 312 -3.97 -22.13 22.92
N GLU A 313 -4.38 -21.89 24.16
CA GLU A 313 -4.91 -20.60 24.60
C GLU A 313 -3.82 -19.54 24.68
N ARG A 314 -2.64 -19.89 25.22
CA ARG A 314 -1.48 -18.99 25.26
C ARG A 314 -1.03 -18.55 23.86
N ARG A 315 -0.99 -19.46 22.89
CA ARG A 315 -0.67 -19.17 21.48
C ARG A 315 -1.69 -18.21 20.85
N MET A 316 -2.98 -18.42 21.11
CA MET A 316 -4.05 -17.54 20.63
C MET A 316 -3.94 -16.13 21.24
N ILE A 317 -3.66 -16.02 22.53
CA ILE A 317 -3.42 -14.73 23.20
C ILE A 317 -2.18 -14.05 22.60
N ALA A 318 -1.09 -14.80 22.44
CA ALA A 318 0.16 -14.30 21.89
C ALA A 318 0.00 -13.71 20.48
N GLN A 319 -0.73 -14.40 19.60
CA GLN A 319 -1.02 -13.89 18.26
C GLN A 319 -1.75 -12.55 18.29
N LYS A 320 -2.79 -12.44 19.14
CA LYS A 320 -3.54 -11.19 19.31
C LYS A 320 -2.66 -10.07 19.87
N VAL A 321 -1.86 -10.37 20.89
CA VAL A 321 -0.97 -9.39 21.54
C VAL A 321 0.13 -8.93 20.59
N GLY A 322 0.78 -9.85 19.86
CA GLY A 322 1.86 -9.54 18.91
C GLY A 322 1.39 -8.62 17.78
N VAL A 323 0.27 -8.96 17.13
CA VAL A 323 -0.32 -8.11 16.09
C VAL A 323 -0.80 -6.77 16.66
N ALA A 324 -1.47 -6.77 17.82
CA ALA A 324 -1.93 -5.52 18.45
C ALA A 324 -0.76 -4.60 18.80
N ALA A 325 0.36 -5.15 19.25
CA ALA A 325 1.56 -4.39 19.58
C ALA A 325 2.20 -3.75 18.33
N LEU A 326 2.27 -4.48 17.22
CA LEU A 326 2.71 -3.93 15.92
C LEU A 326 1.80 -2.81 15.42
N ARG A 327 0.48 -2.94 15.60
CA ARG A 327 -0.48 -1.87 15.26
C ARG A 327 -0.29 -0.65 16.14
N TYR A 328 -0.24 -0.86 17.45
CA TYR A 328 -0.30 0.23 18.41
C TYR A 328 0.99 1.05 18.43
N VAL A 329 2.16 0.42 18.28
CA VAL A 329 3.44 1.16 18.28
C VAL A 329 3.49 2.20 17.16
N ASP A 330 2.92 1.88 16.00
CA ASP A 330 2.83 2.81 14.88
C ASP A 330 1.77 3.90 15.15
N LEU A 331 0.56 3.52 15.56
CA LEU A 331 -0.54 4.46 15.82
C LEU A 331 -0.31 5.38 17.02
N ALA A 332 0.50 4.97 17.99
CA ALA A 332 0.83 5.79 19.16
C ALA A 332 1.77 6.95 18.82
N SER A 333 2.43 6.90 17.66
CA SER A 333 3.37 7.92 17.19
C SER A 333 2.70 8.83 16.16
N ASN A 334 3.21 10.06 16.01
CA ASN A 334 2.73 10.93 14.93
C ASN A 334 3.10 10.30 13.57
N ARG A 335 2.09 10.03 12.73
CA ARG A 335 2.27 9.38 11.42
C ARG A 335 3.32 10.07 10.55
N THR A 336 3.42 11.40 10.58
CA THR A 336 4.30 12.15 9.67
C THR A 336 5.77 12.06 10.05
N MET A 337 6.07 11.58 11.26
CA MET A 337 7.44 11.37 11.72
C MET A 337 7.94 9.99 11.31
N ASP A 338 9.25 9.90 11.10
CA ASP A 338 9.95 8.64 11.14
C ASP A 338 9.87 8.06 12.55
N TYR A 339 9.81 6.73 12.68
CA TYR A 339 9.84 6.09 14.00
C TYR A 339 10.91 5.00 14.06
N SER A 340 11.65 4.96 15.16
CA SER A 340 12.65 3.92 15.43
C SER A 340 11.97 2.69 16.03
N PHE A 341 12.04 1.59 15.29
CA PHE A 341 11.51 0.30 15.72
C PHE A 341 12.32 -0.28 16.88
N SER A 342 11.64 -0.79 17.91
CA SER A 342 12.28 -1.37 19.09
C SER A 342 11.41 -2.46 19.70
N TRP A 343 11.95 -3.68 19.78
CA TRP A 343 11.27 -4.83 20.37
C TRP A 343 10.94 -4.64 21.85
N SER A 344 11.85 -4.05 22.62
CA SER A 344 11.66 -3.82 24.05
C SER A 344 10.51 -2.85 24.33
N LYS A 345 10.35 -1.82 23.49
CA LYS A 345 9.21 -0.89 23.59
C LYS A 345 7.90 -1.52 23.14
N LEU A 346 7.93 -2.33 22.09
CA LEU A 346 6.74 -2.91 21.46
C LEU A 346 5.95 -3.82 22.41
N LEU A 347 6.63 -4.65 23.19
CA LEU A 347 6.02 -5.66 24.06
C LEU A 347 6.09 -5.32 25.56
N ALA A 348 6.47 -4.09 25.91
CA ALA A 348 6.47 -3.66 27.31
C ALA A 348 5.04 -3.70 27.89
N PHE A 349 4.92 -4.19 29.13
CA PHE A 349 3.64 -4.20 29.88
C PHE A 349 3.42 -2.92 30.69
N GLU A 350 4.32 -1.96 30.59
CA GLU A 350 4.25 -0.65 31.21
C GLU A 350 4.35 0.44 30.15
N GLY A 351 3.75 1.59 30.43
CA GLY A 351 3.73 2.72 29.50
C GLY A 351 2.61 2.66 28.46
N ASN A 352 2.76 3.46 27.40
CA ASN A 352 1.77 3.61 26.33
C ASN A 352 1.92 2.50 25.27
N THR A 353 1.49 1.27 25.58
CA THR A 353 1.65 0.09 24.71
C THR A 353 0.36 -0.73 24.57
N ALA A 354 0.27 -1.55 23.52
CA ALA A 354 -0.89 -2.44 23.34
C ALA A 354 -1.04 -3.46 24.48
N PRO A 355 0.02 -4.19 24.92
CA PRO A 355 -0.11 -5.14 26.01
C PRO A 355 -0.65 -4.50 27.29
N TYR A 356 -0.19 -3.28 27.62
CA TYR A 356 -0.70 -2.54 28.78
C TYR A 356 -2.20 -2.24 28.65
N LEU A 357 -2.64 -1.66 27.52
CA LEU A 357 -4.05 -1.32 27.30
C LEU A 357 -4.97 -2.54 27.26
N MET A 358 -4.54 -3.61 26.59
CA MET A 358 -5.28 -4.87 26.55
C MET A 358 -5.41 -5.47 27.96
N TYR A 359 -4.33 -5.48 28.75
CA TYR A 359 -4.37 -5.94 30.12
C TYR A 359 -5.27 -5.08 31.00
N ALA A 360 -5.25 -3.76 30.84
CA ALA A 360 -6.14 -2.83 31.53
C ALA A 360 -7.61 -3.15 31.22
N ALA A 361 -7.97 -3.38 29.95
CA ALA A 361 -9.33 -3.77 29.57
C ALA A 361 -9.77 -5.11 30.19
N VAL A 362 -8.87 -6.10 30.24
CA VAL A 362 -9.13 -7.39 30.91
C VAL A 362 -9.30 -7.20 32.42
N ARG A 363 -8.48 -6.35 33.04
CA ARG A 363 -8.59 -6.03 34.47
C ARG A 363 -9.93 -5.37 34.80
N VAL A 364 -10.40 -4.43 33.98
CA VAL A 364 -11.73 -3.83 34.12
C VAL A 364 -12.82 -4.91 34.07
N ARG A 365 -12.79 -5.81 33.07
CA ARG A 365 -13.75 -6.93 32.97
C ARG A 365 -13.68 -7.89 34.17
N SER A 366 -12.50 -8.08 34.74
CA SER A 366 -12.30 -8.91 35.94
C SER A 366 -13.03 -8.34 37.16
N ILE A 367 -13.12 -7.01 37.31
CA ILE A 367 -13.86 -6.36 38.40
C ILE A 367 -15.36 -6.69 38.29
N PHE A 368 -15.95 -6.55 37.11
CA PHE A 368 -17.35 -6.94 36.86
C PHE A 368 -17.60 -8.41 37.16
N ARG A 369 -16.72 -9.31 36.69
CA ARG A 369 -16.83 -10.75 36.97
C ARG A 369 -16.77 -11.07 38.47
N LYS A 370 -15.89 -10.40 39.23
CA LYS A 370 -15.74 -10.62 40.68
C LYS A 370 -16.89 -10.06 41.50
N THR A 371 -17.52 -8.98 41.02
CA THR A 371 -18.65 -8.33 41.71
C THR A 371 -20.01 -8.92 41.33
N GLY A 372 -20.06 -9.76 40.29
CA GLY A 372 -21.31 -10.34 39.80
C GLY A 372 -22.21 -9.36 39.05
N ILE A 373 -21.72 -8.14 38.76
CA ILE A 373 -22.45 -7.10 38.05
C ILE A 373 -22.22 -7.27 36.54
N ALA A 374 -23.28 -7.20 35.75
CA ALA A 374 -23.17 -7.26 34.29
C ALA A 374 -22.55 -5.97 33.72
N LEU A 375 -21.78 -6.11 32.63
CA LEU A 375 -21.24 -4.93 31.91
C LEU A 375 -22.40 -4.04 31.42
N GLY A 376 -22.34 -2.75 31.74
CA GLY A 376 -23.38 -1.77 31.39
C GLY A 376 -24.53 -1.68 32.39
N GLN A 377 -24.53 -2.48 33.46
CA GLN A 377 -25.42 -2.28 34.61
C GLN A 377 -24.68 -1.47 35.67
N GLY A 378 -24.89 -0.15 35.67
CA GLY A 378 -24.24 0.77 36.60
C GLY A 378 -24.32 2.23 36.17
N GLU A 379 -25.41 2.61 35.50
CA GLU A 379 -25.82 4.02 35.40
C GLU A 379 -26.70 4.39 36.58
#